data_AF-A0A428W6D5-F1
#
_entry.id   AF-A0A428W6D5-F1
#
_cell.length_a   1.000
_cell.length_b   1.000
_cell.length_c   1.000
_cell.angle_alpha   90.00
_cell.angle_beta   90.00
_cell.angle_gamma   90.00
#
_symmetry.space_group_name_H-M   'P 1'
#
loop_
_entity.id
_entity.type
_entity.pdbx_description
1 polymer ?
#
loop_
_entity_poly.entity_id
_entity_poly.type
_entity_poly.pdbx_seq_one_letter_code
_entity_poly.pdbx_strand_id
1 'polypeptide(L)' 'TAPVPSQPAREPRRTPVAPEDDMPAADDPDLDDSALSGHELIVRELGATVVEEITHE' A
#
# COMPACT_ATOMS: atom_id res chain seq x y z
N THR A 1 35.27 22.94 -32.78
CA THR A 1 34.51 21.75 -32.36
C THR A 1 33.86 22.04 -31.03
N ALA A 2 32.53 22.02 -30.96
CA ALA A 2 31.79 22.21 -29.70
C ALA A 2 31.67 20.86 -28.96
N PRO A 3 31.68 20.84 -27.61
CA PRO A 3 31.56 19.60 -26.86
C PRO A 3 30.14 19.04 -26.96
N VAL A 4 30.02 17.74 -27.21
CA VAL A 4 28.74 17.02 -27.15
C VAL A 4 28.28 16.93 -25.69
N PRO A 5 26.99 17.21 -25.40
CA PRO A 5 26.47 17.07 -24.04
C PRO A 5 26.48 15.60 -23.63
N SER A 6 27.05 15.32 -22.45
CA SER A 6 27.03 14.00 -21.82
C SER A 6 25.59 13.59 -21.57
N GLN A 7 25.13 12.50 -22.18
CA GLN A 7 23.82 11.94 -21.83
C GLN A 7 23.86 11.39 -20.40
N PRO A 8 22.82 11.63 -19.59
CA PRO A 8 22.73 11.01 -18.27
C PRO A 8 22.72 9.49 -18.42
N ALA A 9 23.45 8.81 -17.53
CA ALA A 9 23.46 7.35 -17.49
C ALA A 9 22.02 6.84 -17.33
N ARG A 10 21.63 5.85 -18.14
CA ARG A 10 20.30 5.26 -18.07
C ARG A 10 20.16 4.54 -16.74
N GLU A 11 19.15 4.91 -15.95
CA GLU A 11 18.81 4.18 -14.73
C GLU A 11 18.52 2.71 -15.06
N PRO A 12 18.95 1.75 -14.21
CA PRO A 12 18.62 0.35 -14.40
C PRO A 12 17.10 0.18 -14.43
N ARG A 13 16.60 -0.67 -15.35
CA ARG A 13 15.16 -0.98 -15.35
C ARG A 13 14.82 -1.70 -14.05
N ARG A 14 13.77 -1.24 -13.36
CA ARG A 14 13.20 -2.00 -12.23
C ARG A 14 12.73 -3.35 -12.76
N THR A 15 13.09 -4.41 -12.05
CA THR A 15 12.54 -5.75 -12.30
C THR A 15 11.04 -5.70 -12.04
N PRO A 16 10.21 -6.27 -12.94
CA PRO A 16 8.79 -6.43 -12.66
C PRO A 16 8.62 -7.27 -11.40
N VAL A 17 7.79 -6.78 -10.48
CA VAL A 17 7.38 -7.50 -9.28
C VAL A 17 6.13 -8.30 -9.65
N ALA A 18 6.05 -9.58 -9.27
CA ALA A 18 4.83 -10.35 -9.50
C ALA A 18 3.72 -9.84 -8.56
N PRO A 19 2.43 -9.92 -8.95
CA PRO A 19 1.33 -9.45 -8.09
C PRO A 19 1.30 -10.11 -6.71
N GLU A 20 1.69 -11.39 -6.62
CA GLU A 20 1.83 -12.13 -5.36
C GLU A 20 2.95 -11.61 -4.44
N ASP A 21 3.95 -10.92 -5.00
CA ASP A 21 5.07 -10.33 -4.27
C ASP A 21 4.83 -8.85 -3.92
N ASP A 22 3.72 -8.25 -4.38
CA ASP A 22 3.34 -6.85 -4.15
C ASP A 22 2.47 -6.72 -2.89
N MET A 23 2.97 -7.25 -1.78
CA MET A 23 2.33 -7.16 -0.47
C MET A 23 3.29 -6.51 0.53
N PRO A 24 2.81 -5.68 1.47
CA PRO A 24 3.67 -5.07 2.48
C PRO A 24 4.36 -6.13 3.35
N ALA A 25 5.54 -5.77 3.88
CA ALA A 25 6.33 -6.64 4.72
C ALA A 25 5.68 -6.83 6.09
N ALA A 26 5.76 -8.04 6.65
CA ALA A 26 5.12 -8.39 7.93
C ALA A 26 5.71 -7.64 9.15
N ASP A 27 6.87 -7.00 9.00
CA ASP A 27 7.57 -6.24 10.03
C ASP A 27 7.40 -4.72 9.89
N ASP A 28 6.54 -4.23 8.99
CA ASP A 28 6.30 -2.80 8.85
C ASP A 28 5.61 -2.23 10.12
N PRO A 29 6.15 -1.18 10.75
CA PRO A 29 5.53 -0.55 11.93
C PRO A 29 4.14 0.03 11.69
N ASP A 30 3.75 0.29 10.43
CA ASP A 30 2.39 0.70 10.09
C ASP A 30 1.46 -0.47 9.75
N LEU A 31 2.00 -1.70 9.69
CA LEU A 31 1.21 -2.90 9.49
C LEU A 31 0.41 -3.21 10.76
N ASP A 32 -0.91 -3.12 10.64
CA ASP A 32 -1.83 -3.58 11.67
C ASP A 32 -2.01 -5.10 11.58
N ASP A 33 -1.42 -5.84 12.53
CA ASP A 33 -1.59 -7.29 12.70
C ASP A 33 -3.04 -7.73 12.92
N SER A 34 -3.92 -6.83 13.36
CA SER A 34 -5.33 -7.12 13.59
C SER A 34 -6.18 -7.09 12.32
N ALA A 35 -5.59 -6.74 11.16
CA ALA A 35 -6.24 -6.73 9.85
C ALA A 35 -7.68 -6.22 9.92
N LEU A 36 -7.88 -5.14 10.68
CA LEU A 36 -9.23 -4.68 10.99
C LEU A 36 -9.91 -4.25 9.70
N SER A 37 -11.14 -4.72 9.51
CA SER A 37 -12.00 -4.19 8.47
C SER A 37 -12.14 -2.68 8.69
N GLY A 38 -12.22 -1.89 7.61
CA GLY A 38 -12.41 -0.44 7.71
C GLY A 38 -13.61 -0.05 8.58
N HIS A 39 -14.63 -0.92 8.64
CA HIS A 39 -15.76 -0.78 9.54
C HIS A 39 -15.36 -0.88 11.03
N GLU A 40 -14.53 -1.86 11.41
CA GLU A 40 -14.08 -2.07 12.79
C GLU A 40 -13.19 -0.91 13.27
N LEU A 41 -12.36 -0.36 12.37
CA LEU A 41 -11.58 0.85 12.65
C LEU A 41 -12.48 2.05 12.96
N ILE A 42 -13.60 2.21 12.24
CA ILE A 42 -14.53 3.31 12.48
C ILE A 42 -15.20 3.19 13.86
N VAL A 43 -15.57 1.97 14.29
CA VAL A 43 -16.16 1.72 15.62
C VAL A 43 -15.16 2.06 16.72
N ARG A 44 -13.92 1.58 16.59
CA ARG A 44 -12.90 1.71 17.63
C ARG A 44 -12.36 3.13 17.77
N GLU A 45 -12.00 3.80 16.66
CA GLU A 45 -11.26 5.08 16.72
C GLU A 45 -12.18 6.29 16.85
N LEU A 46 -13.41 6.21 16.33
CA LEU A 46 -14.37 7.30 16.40
C LEU A 46 -15.46 7.08 17.47
N GLY A 47 -15.42 5.96 18.20
CA GLY A 47 -16.46 5.58 19.16
C GLY A 47 -17.82 5.38 18.51
N ALA A 48 -17.84 5.00 17.23
CA ALA A 48 -19.07 4.77 16.48
C ALA A 48 -19.76 3.46 16.93
N THR A 49 -21.01 3.28 16.52
CA THR A 49 -21.78 2.05 16.79
C THR A 49 -22.49 1.58 15.53
N VAL A 50 -22.58 0.26 15.35
CA VAL A 50 -23.38 -0.34 14.27
C VAL A 50 -24.83 -0.32 14.68
N VAL A 51 -25.67 0.29 13.84
CA VAL A 51 -27.11 0.25 14.01
C VAL A 51 -27.72 -0.89 13.19
N GLU A 52 -27.25 -1.04 11.95
CA GLU A 52 -27.72 -2.07 11.02
C GLU A 52 -26.59 -2.41 10.04
N GLU A 53 -26.44 -3.70 9.74
CA GLU A 53 -25.50 -4.21 8.73
C GLU A 53 -26.29 -4.77 7.55
N ILE A 54 -26.03 -4.24 6.34
CA ILE A 54 -26.72 -4.66 5.11
C ILE A 54 -25.73 -5.42 4.24
N THR A 55 -25.89 -6.74 4.17
CA THR A 55 -25.08 -7.60 3.31
C THR A 55 -25.50 -7.43 1.85
N HIS A 56 -24.53 -7.22 0.97
CA HIS A 56 -24.76 -7.22 -0.48
C HIS A 56 -24.28 -8.56 -1.03
N GLU A 57 -25.19 -9.31 -1.64
CA GLU A 57 -24.92 -10.58 -2.34
C GLU A 57 -24.69 -10.39 -3.84
#